data_AF-A1S1F5-F1
#
_entry.id   AF-A1S1F5-F1
#
_cell.length_a   1.000
_cell.length_b   1.000
_cell.length_c   1.000
_cell.angle_alpha   90.00
_cell.angle_beta   90.00
_cell.angle_gamma   90.00
#
_symmetry.space_group_name_H-M   'P 1'
#
loop_
_entity.id
_entity.type
_entity.pdbx_description
1 polymer ?
#
loop_
_entity_poly.entity_id
_entity_poly.type
_entity_poly.pdbx_seq_one_letter_code
_entity_poly.pdbx_strand_id
1 'polypeptide(L)'
;MELEELLDRMQELLHFVEQDVSRNNPPTPQLAVLSLSAVINKLLGTPPTGEVVYRGRHAVLTFAKTTQLSDEAKRAVIEILEIFERVSSECLGNVAGSDPFTREWVKTTLLRGKASATVIQVNISGNTVVMPPENLLAELQIVVTSARQAYSFTRSVTKVIEVVGGAEAPFG
;
A
#
# COMPACT_ATOMS: atom_id res chain seq x y z
N MET A 1 -13.04 18.62 -9.48
CA MET A 1 -12.09 18.26 -8.43
C MET A 1 -10.72 18.39 -9.04
N GLU A 2 -9.91 19.29 -8.50
CA GLU A 2 -8.53 19.48 -8.93
C GLU A 2 -7.68 18.27 -8.50
N LEU A 3 -6.53 18.04 -9.15
CA LEU A 3 -5.65 16.90 -8.84
C LEU A 3 -5.16 16.91 -7.38
N GLU A 4 -4.99 18.09 -6.77
CA GLU A 4 -4.59 18.19 -5.35
C GLU A 4 -5.69 17.70 -4.42
N GLU A 5 -6.93 18.11 -4.66
CA GLU A 5 -8.11 17.65 -3.91
C GLU A 5 -8.28 16.12 -4.03
N LEU A 6 -8.00 15.55 -5.21
CA LEU A 6 -8.01 14.10 -5.43
C LEU A 6 -6.93 13.38 -4.60
N LEU A 7 -5.72 13.96 -4.49
CA LEU A 7 -4.64 13.39 -3.68
C LEU A 7 -4.93 13.46 -2.18
N ASP A 8 -5.51 14.56 -1.71
CA ASP A 8 -5.93 14.70 -0.32
C ASP A 8 -7.06 13.71 -0.01
N ARG A 9 -8.02 13.56 -0.93
CA ARG A 9 -9.06 12.53 -0.84
C ARG A 9 -8.48 11.12 -0.76
N MET A 10 -7.46 10.78 -1.57
CA MET A 10 -6.79 9.47 -1.47
C MET A 10 -6.19 9.24 -0.08
N GLN A 11 -5.60 10.27 0.52
CA GLN A 11 -4.99 10.16 1.85
C GLN A 11 -6.06 10.00 2.95
N GLU A 12 -7.18 10.71 2.85
CA GLU A 12 -8.32 10.54 3.76
C GLU A 12 -8.90 9.12 3.69
N LEU A 13 -9.10 8.61 2.47
CA LEU A 13 -9.59 7.25 2.24
C LEU A 13 -8.62 6.21 2.78
N LEU A 14 -7.31 6.40 2.57
CA LEU A 14 -6.30 5.50 3.12
C LEU A 14 -6.38 5.46 4.65
N HIS A 15 -6.46 6.62 5.29
CA HIS A 15 -6.58 6.68 6.75
C HIS A 15 -7.86 6.00 7.26
N PHE A 16 -8.98 6.17 6.55
CA PHE A 16 -10.21 5.46 6.84
C PHE A 16 -10.04 3.93 6.73
N VAL A 17 -9.38 3.45 5.67
CA VAL A 17 -9.10 2.01 5.49
C VAL A 17 -8.17 1.48 6.58
N GLU A 18 -7.13 2.23 6.99
CA GLU A 18 -6.25 1.85 8.10
C GLU A 18 -7.02 1.64 9.40
N GLN A 19 -7.95 2.54 9.71
CA GLN A 19 -8.81 2.45 10.89
C GLN A 19 -9.74 1.23 10.83
N ASP A 20 -10.39 1.01 9.68
CA ASP A 20 -11.27 -0.14 9.49
C ASP A 20 -10.52 -1.47 9.59
N VAL A 21 -9.37 -1.58 8.92
CA VAL A 21 -8.50 -2.75 8.96
C VAL A 21 -8.07 -3.05 10.39
N SER A 22 -7.64 -2.03 11.14
CA SER A 22 -7.21 -2.18 12.54
C SER A 22 -8.35 -2.63 13.45
N ARG A 23 -9.57 -2.16 13.19
CA ARG A 23 -10.78 -2.51 13.95
C ARG A 23 -11.26 -3.93 13.66
N ASN A 24 -11.26 -4.33 12.39
CA ASN A 24 -11.83 -5.60 11.93
C ASN A 24 -10.82 -6.75 11.96
N ASN A 25 -9.53 -6.45 12.05
CA ASN A 25 -8.44 -7.43 12.08
C ASN A 25 -7.54 -7.18 13.30
N PRO A 26 -8.08 -7.31 14.52
CA PRO A 26 -7.28 -7.11 15.72
C PRO A 26 -6.08 -8.05 15.70
N PRO A 27 -4.91 -7.61 16.17
CA PRO A 27 -3.73 -8.45 16.22
C PRO A 27 -4.09 -9.70 17.03
N THR A 28 -4.07 -10.85 16.36
CA THR A 28 -4.36 -12.12 17.03
C THR A 28 -3.35 -12.27 18.15
N PRO A 29 -3.76 -12.51 19.41
CA PRO A 29 -2.80 -12.83 20.45
C PRO A 29 -2.00 -14.03 19.93
N GLN A 30 -0.68 -13.89 19.88
CA GLN A 30 0.19 -15.04 19.66
C GLN A 30 -0.03 -15.95 20.86
N LEU A 31 -0.96 -16.90 20.72
CA LEU A 31 -1.08 -18.02 21.62
C LEU A 31 0.25 -18.77 21.51
N ALA A 32 1.17 -18.44 22.40
CA ALA A 32 2.28 -19.30 22.73
C ALA A 32 1.64 -20.55 23.35
N VAL A 33 1.22 -21.48 22.49
CA VAL A 33 0.80 -22.81 22.88
C VAL A 33 2.06 -23.43 23.47
N LEU A 34 2.20 -23.31 24.79
CA LEU A 34 3.13 -24.14 25.55
C LEU A 34 2.71 -25.56 25.21
N SER A 35 3.57 -26.29 24.51
CA SER A 35 3.33 -27.71 24.27
C SER A 35 3.04 -28.37 25.62
N LEU A 36 2.15 -29.36 25.64
CA LEU A 36 1.77 -30.07 26.87
C LEU A 36 3.01 -30.53 27.67
N SER A 37 4.09 -30.88 26.95
CA SER A 37 5.41 -31.20 27.45
C SER A 37 6.09 -30.05 28.22
N ALA A 38 5.97 -28.81 27.73
CA ALA A 38 6.50 -27.62 28.41
C ALA A 38 5.72 -27.29 29.69
N VAL A 39 4.40 -27.53 29.69
CA VAL A 39 3.56 -27.38 30.90
C VAL A 39 3.90 -28.45 31.94
N ILE A 40 4.07 -29.71 31.51
CA ILE A 40 4.43 -30.83 32.38
C ILE A 40 5.82 -30.64 32.99
N ASN A 41 6.83 -30.22 32.22
CA ASN A 41 8.17 -29.94 32.76
C ASN A 41 8.18 -28.77 33.74
N LYS A 42 7.34 -27.75 33.49
CA LYS A 42 7.19 -26.60 34.42
C LYS A 42 6.47 -26.97 35.71
N LEU A 43 5.52 -27.93 35.66
CA LEU A 43 4.81 -28.44 36.83
C LEU A 43 5.62 -29.46 37.64
N LEU A 44 6.49 -30.24 37.00
CA LEU A 44 7.28 -31.29 37.64
C LEU A 44 8.65 -30.80 38.16
N GLY A 45 9.01 -29.53 37.93
CA GLY A 45 10.24 -28.92 38.45
C GLY A 45 11.53 -29.55 37.90
N THR A 46 11.44 -30.38 36.86
CA THR A 46 12.56 -31.10 36.28
C THR A 46 13.32 -30.21 35.29
N PRO A 47 14.63 -29.98 35.46
CA PRO A 47 15.44 -29.31 34.45
C PRO A 47 15.50 -30.19 33.19
N PRO A 48 15.53 -29.59 31.98
CA PRO A 48 15.52 -30.36 30.74
C PRO A 48 16.85 -31.10 30.58
N THR A 49 16.89 -32.34 31.05
CA THR A 49 17.98 -33.29 30.78
C THR A 49 17.74 -33.93 29.41
N GLY A 50 18.62 -33.65 28.47
CA GLY A 50 18.67 -34.31 27.18
C GLY A 50 18.25 -33.38 26.05
N GLU A 51 19.16 -33.25 25.09
CA GLU A 51 18.98 -32.53 23.84
C GLU A 51 17.66 -32.90 23.16
N VAL A 52 16.64 -32.08 23.37
CA VAL A 52 15.65 -31.88 22.31
C VAL A 52 15.57 -30.39 22.09
N VAL A 53 16.45 -29.94 21.21
CA VAL A 53 16.27 -28.74 20.40
C VAL A 53 15.00 -28.99 19.57
N TYR A 54 13.84 -28.87 20.21
CA TYR A 54 12.56 -28.60 19.54
C TYR A 54 12.66 -27.17 19.05
N ARG A 55 13.47 -26.96 18.00
CA ARG A 55 13.26 -25.86 17.05
C ARG A 55 11.78 -25.92 16.73
N GLY A 56 11.04 -24.86 17.05
CA GLY A 56 9.60 -24.68 16.87
C GLY A 56 9.15 -24.78 15.41
N ARG A 57 9.39 -25.94 14.81
CA ARG A 57 8.75 -26.49 13.63
C ARG A 57 7.48 -27.14 14.15
N HIS A 58 6.36 -26.85 13.50
CA HIS A 58 4.99 -27.25 13.85
C HIS A 58 4.36 -26.34 14.93
N ALA A 59 3.52 -25.36 14.63
CA ALA A 59 2.77 -25.12 13.40
C ALA A 59 2.72 -23.62 13.10
N VAL A 60 3.46 -23.17 12.09
CA VAL A 60 2.91 -22.13 11.22
C VAL A 60 1.75 -22.83 10.52
N LEU A 61 0.58 -22.82 11.16
CA LEU A 61 -0.66 -22.95 10.43
C LEU A 61 -0.57 -21.83 9.42
N THR A 62 -0.42 -22.19 8.16
CA THR A 62 -0.57 -21.32 7.00
C THR A 62 -2.01 -20.82 7.00
N PHE A 63 -2.40 -20.06 8.01
CA PHE A 63 -3.50 -19.14 7.88
C PHE A 63 -3.05 -18.25 6.74
N ALA A 64 -3.66 -18.44 5.57
CA ALA A 64 -3.76 -17.36 4.61
C ALA A 64 -4.35 -16.20 5.44
N LYS A 65 -3.47 -15.32 5.93
CA LYS A 65 -3.93 -14.15 6.67
C LYS A 65 -4.72 -13.38 5.65
N THR A 66 -6.02 -13.36 5.85
CA THR A 66 -6.93 -12.57 5.05
C THR A 66 -7.24 -11.30 5.83
N THR A 67 -7.51 -10.23 5.10
CA THR A 67 -7.96 -8.98 5.67
C THR A 67 -9.47 -8.87 5.47
N GLN A 68 -10.22 -8.76 6.56
CA GLN A 68 -11.65 -8.44 6.51
C GLN A 68 -11.82 -6.93 6.39
N LEU A 69 -12.69 -6.50 5.47
CA LEU A 69 -13.05 -5.11 5.24
C LEU A 69 -14.56 -4.93 5.44
N SER A 70 -14.96 -3.77 5.95
CA SER A 70 -16.36 -3.33 5.82
C SER A 70 -16.71 -3.04 4.35
N ASP A 71 -18.00 -3.00 4.01
CA ASP A 71 -18.46 -2.61 2.67
C ASP A 71 -17.98 -1.18 2.33
N GLU A 72 -17.97 -0.28 3.32
CA GLU A 72 -17.47 1.08 3.18
C GLU A 72 -15.96 1.11 2.92
N ALA A 73 -15.17 0.33 3.68
CA ALA A 73 -13.73 0.26 3.47
C ALA A 73 -13.36 -0.34 2.11
N LYS A 74 -14.12 -1.34 1.64
CA LYS A 74 -13.97 -1.86 0.29
C LYS A 74 -14.24 -0.81 -0.77
N ARG A 75 -15.32 -0.02 -0.62
CA ARG A 75 -15.62 1.09 -1.53
C ARG A 75 -14.51 2.14 -1.50
N ALA A 76 -13.99 2.46 -0.32
CA ALA A 76 -12.86 3.37 -0.17
C ALA A 76 -11.60 2.85 -0.89
N VAL A 77 -11.29 1.55 -0.77
CA VAL A 77 -10.19 0.93 -1.53
C VAL A 77 -10.40 1.08 -3.04
N ILE A 78 -11.59 0.77 -3.55
CA ILE A 78 -11.89 0.91 -4.98
C ILE A 78 -11.76 2.37 -5.42
N GLU A 79 -12.29 3.32 -4.64
CA GLU A 79 -12.19 4.75 -4.91
C GLU A 79 -10.72 5.22 -4.95
N ILE A 80 -9.86 4.75 -4.04
CA ILE A 80 -8.41 5.02 -4.10
C ILE A 80 -7.81 4.57 -5.43
N LEU A 81 -8.16 3.37 -5.90
CA LEU A 81 -7.63 2.83 -7.16
C LEU A 81 -8.16 3.62 -8.37
N GLU A 82 -9.42 4.03 -8.36
CA GLU A 82 -10.01 4.86 -9.42
C GLU A 82 -9.37 6.25 -9.48
N ILE A 83 -9.15 6.88 -8.33
CA ILE A 83 -8.45 8.17 -8.26
C ILE A 83 -7.02 8.00 -8.78
N PHE A 84 -6.32 6.92 -8.42
CA PHE A 84 -4.98 6.64 -8.92
C PHE A 84 -4.94 6.58 -10.45
N GLU A 85 -5.87 5.87 -11.10
CA GLU A 85 -5.91 5.79 -12.57
C GLU A 85 -6.13 7.17 -13.21
N ARG A 86 -6.99 7.99 -12.61
CA ARG A 86 -7.25 9.35 -13.08
C ARG A 86 -6.01 10.24 -12.96
N VAL A 87 -5.40 10.28 -11.77
CA VAL A 87 -4.16 11.05 -11.53
C VAL A 87 -3.05 10.58 -12.47
N SER A 88 -2.92 9.28 -12.68
CA SER A 88 -1.93 8.69 -13.58
C SER A 88 -2.11 9.17 -15.02
N SER A 89 -3.35 9.15 -15.51
CA SER A 89 -3.69 9.58 -16.86
C SER A 89 -3.38 11.06 -17.09
N GLU A 90 -3.75 11.92 -16.13
CA GLU A 90 -3.46 13.36 -16.20
C GLU A 90 -1.97 13.64 -16.11
N CYS A 91 -1.23 12.97 -15.21
CA CYS A 91 0.22 13.14 -15.08
C CYS A 91 0.96 12.74 -16.37
N LEU A 92 0.58 11.62 -17.01
CA LEU A 92 1.15 11.17 -18.27
C LEU A 92 0.82 12.12 -19.43
N GLY A 93 -0.40 12.66 -19.46
CA GLY A 93 -0.81 13.67 -20.43
C GLY A 93 0.03 14.95 -20.33
N ASN A 94 0.26 15.43 -19.12
CA ASN A 94 1.00 16.67 -18.86
C ASN A 94 2.49 16.57 -19.23
N VAL A 95 3.09 15.38 -19.17
CA VAL A 95 4.50 15.18 -19.55
C VAL A 95 4.70 14.63 -20.96
N ALA A 96 3.64 14.42 -21.74
CA ALA A 96 3.72 13.78 -23.05
C ALA A 96 4.68 14.50 -24.03
N GLY A 97 4.74 15.83 -23.94
CA GLY A 97 5.64 16.69 -24.73
C GLY A 97 6.98 17.03 -24.06
N SER A 98 7.23 16.52 -22.85
CA SER A 98 8.48 16.78 -22.12
C SER A 98 9.64 15.91 -22.63
N ASP A 99 10.84 16.16 -22.11
CA ASP A 99 12.04 15.40 -22.46
C ASP A 99 11.89 13.89 -22.11
N PRO A 100 12.66 13.01 -22.76
CA PRO A 100 12.57 11.57 -22.53
C PRO A 100 12.80 11.14 -21.09
N PHE A 101 13.66 11.83 -20.34
CA PHE A 101 13.98 11.48 -18.96
C PHE A 101 12.79 11.76 -18.04
N THR A 102 12.18 12.94 -18.15
CA THR A 102 10.94 13.29 -17.43
C THR A 102 9.83 12.28 -17.67
N ARG A 103 9.61 11.90 -18.94
CA ARG A 103 8.57 10.93 -19.29
C ARG A 103 8.82 9.55 -18.69
N GLU A 104 10.05 9.07 -18.78
CA GLU A 104 10.41 7.76 -18.25
C GLU A 104 10.32 7.74 -16.72
N TRP A 105 10.73 8.81 -16.04
CA TRP A 105 10.63 8.92 -14.59
C TRP A 105 9.17 8.89 -14.10
N VAL A 106 8.27 9.66 -14.73
CA VAL A 106 6.84 9.65 -14.38
C VAL A 106 6.24 8.28 -14.67
N LYS A 107 6.53 7.71 -15.84
CA LYS A 107 6.02 6.40 -16.24
C LYS A 107 6.45 5.30 -15.26
N THR A 108 7.73 5.22 -14.92
CA THR A 108 8.24 4.20 -13.98
C THR A 108 7.64 4.34 -12.58
N THR A 109 7.47 5.58 -12.10
CA THR A 109 6.81 5.87 -10.83
C THR A 109 5.35 5.38 -10.83
N LEU A 110 4.60 5.67 -11.89
CA LEU A 110 3.21 5.24 -12.03
C LEU A 110 3.09 3.72 -12.24
N LEU A 111 4.01 3.09 -12.96
CA LEU A 111 4.03 1.63 -13.13
C LEU A 111 4.22 0.90 -11.80
N ARG A 112 5.01 1.45 -10.88
CA ARG A 112 5.14 0.92 -9.52
C ARG A 112 3.80 0.97 -8.77
N GLY A 113 3.13 2.13 -8.79
CA GLY A 113 1.79 2.27 -8.20
C GLY A 113 0.77 1.33 -8.85
N LYS A 114 0.81 1.18 -10.19
CA LYS A 114 -0.08 0.29 -10.93
C LYS A 114 0.12 -1.18 -10.57
N ALA A 115 1.36 -1.62 -10.39
CA ALA A 115 1.67 -2.97 -9.95
C ALA A 115 1.01 -3.28 -8.59
N SER A 116 1.14 -2.37 -7.63
CA SER A 116 0.48 -2.47 -6.32
C SER A 116 -1.05 -2.47 -6.42
N ALA A 117 -1.62 -1.58 -7.24
CA ALA A 117 -3.05 -1.56 -7.51
C ALA A 117 -3.56 -2.90 -8.07
N THR A 118 -2.83 -3.50 -9.01
CA THR A 118 -3.15 -4.81 -9.58
C THR A 118 -3.06 -5.91 -8.52
N VAL A 119 -2.03 -5.92 -7.67
CA VAL A 119 -1.89 -6.87 -6.55
C VAL A 119 -3.11 -6.81 -5.63
N ILE A 120 -3.60 -5.61 -5.30
CA ILE A 120 -4.80 -5.44 -4.49
C ILE A 120 -6.03 -6.00 -5.24
N GLN A 121 -6.25 -5.58 -6.49
CA GLN A 121 -7.42 -5.99 -7.29
C GLN A 121 -7.55 -7.50 -7.43
N VAL A 122 -6.47 -8.21 -7.73
CA VAL A 122 -6.51 -9.67 -7.93
C VAL A 122 -6.74 -10.44 -6.63
N ASN A 123 -6.49 -9.83 -5.48
CA ASN A 123 -6.64 -10.45 -4.16
C ASN A 123 -7.94 -10.04 -3.45
N ILE A 124 -8.74 -9.11 -3.99
CA ILE A 124 -10.05 -8.79 -3.43
C ILE A 124 -11.06 -9.87 -3.83
N SER A 125 -11.74 -10.46 -2.84
CA SER A 125 -12.83 -11.42 -3.03
C SER A 125 -13.96 -11.14 -2.04
N GLY A 126 -15.10 -10.67 -2.54
CA GLY A 126 -16.20 -10.24 -1.66
C GLY A 126 -15.74 -9.08 -0.77
N ASN A 127 -15.86 -9.25 0.55
CA ASN A 127 -15.42 -8.28 1.58
C ASN A 127 -14.11 -8.71 2.25
N THR A 128 -13.40 -9.64 1.63
CA THR A 128 -12.15 -10.18 2.13
C THR A 128 -11.05 -9.93 1.12
N VAL A 129 -9.87 -9.52 1.59
CA VAL A 129 -8.66 -9.48 0.78
C VAL A 129 -7.79 -10.66 1.16
N VAL A 130 -7.35 -11.42 0.16
CA VAL A 130 -6.50 -12.62 0.34
C VAL A 130 -5.03 -12.23 0.53
N MET A 131 -4.79 -11.29 1.45
CA MET A 131 -3.47 -10.91 1.91
C MET A 131 -3.51 -10.41 3.36
N PRO A 132 -2.38 -10.47 4.09
CA PRO A 132 -2.30 -9.93 5.43
C PRO A 132 -2.64 -8.43 5.51
N PRO A 133 -3.22 -7.94 6.61
CA PRO A 133 -3.50 -6.52 6.82
C PRO A 133 -2.31 -5.61 6.55
N GLU A 134 -1.14 -6.00 7.05
CA GLU A 134 0.13 -5.28 6.86
C GLU A 134 0.50 -5.12 5.38
N ASN A 135 0.23 -6.14 4.55
CA ASN A 135 0.53 -6.11 3.13
C ASN A 135 -0.49 -5.26 2.38
N LEU A 136 -1.79 -5.36 2.70
CA LEU A 136 -2.81 -4.53 2.07
C LEU A 136 -2.53 -3.05 2.28
N LEU A 137 -2.24 -2.65 3.52
CA LEU A 137 -1.94 -1.26 3.84
C LEU A 137 -0.65 -0.79 3.17
N ALA A 138 0.38 -1.63 3.11
CA ALA A 138 1.61 -1.30 2.39
C ALA A 138 1.39 -1.09 0.89
N GLU A 139 0.62 -1.97 0.23
CA GLU A 139 0.30 -1.82 -1.20
C GLU A 139 -0.53 -0.56 -1.46
N LEU A 140 -1.53 -0.26 -0.62
CA LEU A 140 -2.31 0.99 -0.74
C LEU A 140 -1.43 2.23 -0.55
N GLN A 141 -0.51 2.20 0.42
CA GLN A 141 0.46 3.27 0.62
C GLN A 141 1.35 3.48 -0.62
N ILE A 142 1.78 2.41 -1.31
CA ILE A 142 2.56 2.52 -2.55
C ILE A 142 1.73 3.19 -3.66
N VAL A 143 0.45 2.86 -3.78
CA VAL A 143 -0.47 3.50 -4.74
C VAL A 143 -0.57 5.00 -4.48
N VAL A 144 -0.89 5.40 -3.25
CA VAL A 144 -1.06 6.80 -2.85
C VAL A 144 0.24 7.60 -3.03
N THR A 145 1.36 7.06 -2.55
CA THR A 145 2.67 7.73 -2.65
C THR A 145 3.14 7.87 -4.08
N SER A 146 2.91 6.88 -4.93
CA SER A 146 3.30 6.94 -6.34
C SER A 146 2.49 8.00 -7.10
N ALA A 147 1.19 8.12 -6.83
CA ALA A 147 0.38 9.22 -7.38
C ALA A 147 0.89 10.58 -6.93
N ARG A 148 1.16 10.76 -5.62
CA ARG A 148 1.63 12.03 -5.07
C ARG A 148 3.01 12.42 -5.61
N GLN A 149 3.92 11.46 -5.75
CA GLN A 149 5.25 11.67 -6.33
C GLN A 149 5.17 12.08 -7.80
N ALA A 150 4.39 11.34 -8.60
CA ALA A 150 4.18 11.66 -10.02
C ALA A 150 3.60 13.06 -10.17
N TYR A 151 2.54 13.38 -9.44
CA TYR A 151 1.91 14.69 -9.48
C TYR A 151 2.87 15.82 -9.08
N SER A 152 3.58 15.68 -7.97
CA SER A 152 4.50 16.71 -7.46
C SER A 152 5.62 17.00 -8.47
N PHE A 153 6.15 15.96 -9.09
CA PHE A 153 7.18 16.09 -10.12
C PHE A 153 6.62 16.73 -11.39
N THR A 154 5.49 16.22 -11.91
CA THR A 154 4.82 16.79 -13.09
C THR A 154 4.51 18.27 -12.89
N ARG A 155 3.94 18.66 -11.74
CA ARG A 155 3.67 20.07 -11.40
C ARG A 155 4.95 20.92 -11.38
N SER A 156 6.04 20.38 -10.86
CA SER A 156 7.32 21.08 -10.82
C SER A 156 7.88 21.30 -12.24
N VAL A 157 7.78 20.28 -13.11
CA VAL A 157 8.21 20.38 -14.51
C VAL A 157 7.35 21.37 -15.28
N THR A 158 6.03 21.32 -15.15
CA THR A 158 5.12 22.26 -15.82
C THR A 158 5.42 23.71 -15.42
N LYS A 159 5.63 23.98 -14.13
CA LYS A 159 6.03 25.32 -13.65
C LYS A 159 7.35 25.79 -14.26
N VAL A 160 8.34 24.92 -14.37
CA VAL A 160 9.63 25.28 -14.99
C VAL A 160 9.44 25.60 -16.48
N ILE A 161 8.64 24.81 -17.20
CA ILE A 161 8.34 25.06 -18.62
C ILE A 161 7.60 26.39 -18.79
N GLU A 162 6.62 26.71 -17.94
CA GLU A 162 5.90 27.99 -17.97
C GLU A 162 6.83 29.19 -17.71
N VAL A 163 7.74 29.08 -16.75
CA VAL A 163 8.70 30.16 -16.44
C VAL A 163 9.73 30.34 -17.55
N VAL A 164 10.22 29.25 -18.14
CA VAL A 164 11.22 29.30 -19.22
C VAL A 164 10.58 29.67 -20.57
N GLY A 165 9.35 29.22 -20.84
CA GLY A 165 8.59 29.56 -22.04
C GLY A 165 7.93 30.94 -21.99
N GLY A 166 7.66 31.48 -20.80
CA GLY A 166 7.21 32.86 -20.58
C GLY A 166 8.35 33.89 -20.63
N ALA A 167 9.60 33.43 -20.65
CA ALA A 167 10.76 34.25 -20.97
C ALA A 167 10.98 34.30 -22.49
N GLU A 168 9.98 34.74 -23.26
CA GLU A 168 10.30 35.39 -24.52
C GLU A 168 11.16 36.62 -24.19
N ALA A 169 12.38 36.62 -24.73
CA ALA A 169 13.46 37.51 -24.37
C ALA A 169 13.07 38.99 -24.52
N PRO A 170 13.34 39.86 -23.51
CA PRO A 170 13.28 41.31 -23.69
C PRO A 170 14.52 41.88 -24.42
N PHE A 171 15.16 41.09 -25.29
CA PHE A 171 16.35 41.53 -26.03
C PHE A 171 16.39 40.94 -27.44
N GLY A 172 16.27 41.82 -28.43
CA GLY A 172 16.91 41.68 -29.75
C GLY A 172 15.98 41.51 -30.92
#